data_AF-A0A835H608-F1
#
_entry.id   AF-A0A835H608-F1
#
_cell.length_a   1.000
_cell.length_b   1.000
_cell.length_c   1.000
_cell.angle_alpha   90.00
_cell.angle_beta   90.00
_cell.angle_gamma   90.00
#
_symmetry.space_group_name_H-M   'P 1'
#
loop_
_entity.id
_entity.type
_entity.pdbx_description
1 polymer ?
#
loop_
_entity_poly.entity_id
_entity_poly.type
_entity_poly.pdbx_seq_one_letter_code
_entity_poly.pdbx_strand_id
1 'polypeptide(L)'
;MNVVSVCPSLLRGSEDQLGMLLSVEEHPFFDKLLQILVKASRKAIELSAIYPFSERACLEGTRLQSKYAIYAISAFGGASGQAFSSLYKVALAHGIVIGGGAPLMVPMKFLVVTEKTVFSMPEAKIGFHIDSDFPTYFLTLGAYGEIIRLNEARLNGKELVATGLVTHFVPSENLLNLEKRLLELNSGDVHLCQIVIRGVLFDVSPDDRSILHKQAIIDKCFSKEFVKEIIQSFGNWNYFAAACLGLLGKSYRNL
;
A
#
# COMPACT_ATOMS: atom_id res chain seq x y z
N MET A 1 -25.46 8.04 -14.46
CA MET A 1 -24.68 9.17 -13.90
C MET A 1 -25.44 9.64 -12.66
N ASN A 2 -24.85 9.53 -11.47
CA ASN A 2 -25.51 9.87 -10.21
C ASN A 2 -24.87 11.14 -9.62
N VAL A 3 -25.65 12.00 -8.96
CA VAL A 3 -25.20 13.31 -8.46
C VAL A 3 -23.90 13.21 -7.63
N VAL A 4 -23.77 12.16 -6.82
CA VAL A 4 -22.56 11.88 -6.03
C VAL A 4 -21.32 11.63 -6.91
N SER A 5 -21.46 11.03 -8.10
CA SER A 5 -20.34 10.81 -9.01
C SER A 5 -19.87 12.09 -9.70
N VAL A 6 -20.68 13.14 -9.70
CA VAL A 6 -20.40 14.41 -10.38
C VAL A 6 -19.99 15.50 -9.38
N CYS A 7 -20.56 15.50 -8.17
CA CYS A 7 -20.28 16.48 -7.14
C CYS A 7 -20.29 15.83 -5.74
N PRO A 8 -19.19 15.17 -5.32
CA PRO A 8 -19.10 14.49 -4.02
C PRO A 8 -19.27 15.42 -2.81
N SER A 9 -19.01 16.73 -2.98
CA SER A 9 -19.16 17.75 -1.94
C SER A 9 -20.60 18.01 -1.51
N LEU A 10 -21.60 17.51 -2.27
CA LEU A 10 -23.02 17.60 -1.88
C LEU A 10 -23.38 16.71 -0.69
N LEU A 11 -22.49 15.79 -0.28
CA LEU A 11 -22.65 15.02 0.95
C LEU A 11 -22.22 15.78 2.21
N ARG A 12 -21.62 16.97 2.05
CA ARG A 12 -21.15 17.81 3.15
C ARG A 12 -22.35 18.42 3.89
N GLY A 13 -22.40 18.26 5.21
CA GLY A 13 -23.55 18.65 6.05
C GLY A 13 -24.59 17.53 6.27
N SER A 14 -24.42 16.36 5.65
CA SER A 14 -25.27 15.17 5.84
C SER A 14 -24.53 14.01 6.51
N GLU A 15 -23.41 14.28 7.18
CA GLU A 15 -22.52 13.30 7.79
C GLU A 15 -23.25 12.46 8.84
N ASP A 16 -23.99 13.10 9.73
CA ASP A 16 -24.75 12.43 10.80
C ASP A 16 -25.86 11.53 10.23
N GLN A 17 -26.55 12.00 9.19
CA GLN A 17 -27.62 11.25 8.53
C GLN A 17 -27.06 10.02 7.81
N LEU A 18 -25.88 10.16 7.19
CA LEU A 18 -25.21 9.06 6.52
C LEU A 18 -24.63 8.08 7.55
N GLY A 19 -24.09 8.56 8.68
CA GLY A 19 -23.67 7.74 9.82
C GLY A 19 -24.84 6.95 10.43
N MET A 20 -25.98 7.58 10.66
CA MET A 20 -27.21 6.91 11.11
C MET A 20 -27.68 5.86 10.10
N LEU A 21 -27.61 6.17 8.80
CA LEU A 21 -27.94 5.21 7.77
C LEU A 21 -27.02 3.99 7.88
N LEU A 22 -25.69 4.17 7.85
CA LEU A 22 -24.70 3.08 7.93
C LEU A 22 -24.73 2.26 9.23
N SER A 23 -25.43 2.75 10.26
CA SER A 23 -25.59 2.07 11.55
C SER A 23 -26.69 1.00 11.54
N VAL A 24 -27.52 0.95 10.49
CA VAL A 24 -28.61 -0.02 10.35
C VAL A 24 -28.05 -1.37 9.88
N GLU A 25 -28.45 -2.47 10.53
CA GLU A 25 -27.88 -3.80 10.25
C GLU A 25 -28.25 -4.36 8.88
N GLU A 26 -29.47 -4.10 8.40
CA GLU A 26 -29.94 -4.58 7.09
C GLU A 26 -30.33 -3.40 6.19
N HIS A 27 -29.66 -3.30 5.04
CA HIS A 27 -29.96 -2.27 4.05
C HIS A 27 -30.49 -2.82 2.74
N PRO A 28 -31.66 -2.36 2.27
CA PRO A 28 -32.16 -2.69 0.94
C PRO A 28 -31.29 -2.12 -0.20
N PHE A 29 -30.35 -1.21 0.12
CA PHE A 29 -29.45 -0.55 -0.84
C PHE A 29 -27.97 -0.75 -0.52
N PHE A 30 -27.61 -1.81 0.22
CA PHE A 30 -26.25 -2.06 0.71
C PHE A 30 -25.17 -1.92 -0.38
N ASP A 31 -25.37 -2.57 -1.53
CA ASP A 31 -24.44 -2.51 -2.67
C ASP A 31 -24.28 -1.09 -3.23
N LYS A 32 -25.36 -0.32 -3.22
CA LYS A 32 -25.40 1.04 -3.75
C LYS A 32 -24.75 2.02 -2.79
N LEU A 33 -24.89 1.79 -1.49
CA LEU A 33 -24.20 2.54 -0.43
C LEU A 33 -22.69 2.34 -0.50
N LEU A 34 -22.21 1.10 -0.62
CA LEU A 34 -20.78 0.84 -0.79
C LEU A 34 -20.20 1.53 -2.04
N GLN A 35 -20.92 1.51 -3.16
CA GLN A 35 -20.50 2.23 -4.37
C GLN A 35 -20.51 3.76 -4.20
N ILE A 36 -21.45 4.30 -3.41
CA ILE A 36 -21.50 5.71 -3.06
C ILE A 36 -20.28 6.07 -2.20
N LEU A 37 -19.95 5.25 -1.20
CA LEU A 37 -18.80 5.46 -0.33
C LEU A 37 -17.48 5.45 -1.13
N VAL A 38 -17.27 4.50 -2.04
CA VAL A 38 -16.08 4.48 -2.93
C VAL A 38 -15.90 5.78 -3.71
N LYS A 39 -16.99 6.48 -4.04
CA LYS A 39 -17.00 7.71 -4.83
C LYS A 39 -17.04 8.98 -3.99
N ALA A 40 -17.44 8.88 -2.73
CA ALA A 40 -17.51 10.00 -1.81
C ALA A 40 -16.08 10.42 -1.44
N SER A 41 -15.78 11.72 -1.55
CA SER A 41 -14.43 12.23 -1.30
C SER A 41 -14.15 12.35 0.21
N ARG A 42 -12.88 12.20 0.60
CA ARG A 42 -12.34 12.35 1.97
C ARG A 42 -12.80 13.59 2.75
N LYS A 43 -13.28 14.63 2.06
CA LYS A 43 -13.72 15.91 2.68
C LYS A 43 -15.13 15.89 3.26
N ALA A 44 -15.88 14.80 3.07
CA ALA A 44 -17.28 14.72 3.49
C ALA A 44 -17.51 13.80 4.69
N ILE A 45 -16.75 12.71 4.90
CA ILE A 45 -17.08 11.72 5.94
C ILE A 45 -15.78 11.16 6.53
N GLU A 46 -15.73 10.98 7.86
CA GLU A 46 -14.60 10.36 8.55
C GLU A 46 -14.56 8.83 8.38
N LEU A 47 -13.36 8.27 8.34
CA LEU A 47 -13.17 6.81 8.26
C LEU A 47 -13.84 6.09 9.45
N SER A 48 -13.77 6.68 10.65
CA SER A 48 -14.39 6.16 11.89
C SER A 48 -15.88 5.88 11.74
N ALA A 49 -16.60 6.73 10.99
CA ALA A 49 -18.04 6.61 10.78
C ALA A 49 -18.43 5.48 9.81
N ILE A 50 -17.56 5.17 8.83
CA ILE A 50 -17.86 4.17 7.80
C ILE A 50 -17.18 2.82 8.06
N TYR A 51 -16.19 2.79 8.96
CA TYR A 51 -15.35 1.62 9.18
C TYR A 51 -16.15 0.42 9.70
N PRO A 52 -17.02 0.52 10.73
CA PRO A 52 -17.80 -0.63 11.21
C PRO A 52 -18.70 -1.26 10.12
N PHE A 53 -19.32 -0.42 9.30
CA PHE A 53 -20.14 -0.86 8.17
C PHE A 53 -19.30 -1.55 7.09
N SER A 54 -18.16 -0.96 6.75
CA SER A 54 -17.26 -1.49 5.72
C SER A 54 -16.54 -2.75 6.18
N GLU A 55 -16.17 -2.85 7.46
CA GLU A 55 -15.61 -4.04 8.11
C GLU A 55 -16.59 -5.21 8.02
N ARG A 56 -17.85 -4.99 8.44
CA ARG A 56 -18.91 -6.00 8.31
C ARG A 56 -19.09 -6.45 6.87
N ALA A 57 -19.14 -5.51 5.92
CA ALA A 57 -19.20 -5.81 4.49
C ALA A 57 -17.98 -6.61 3.99
N CYS A 58 -16.79 -6.41 4.56
CA CYS A 58 -15.60 -7.19 4.24
C CYS A 58 -15.72 -8.64 4.75
N LEU A 59 -16.20 -8.83 5.97
CA LEU A 59 -16.20 -10.12 6.67
C LEU A 59 -17.40 -10.99 6.34
N GLU A 60 -18.59 -10.40 6.22
CA GLU A 60 -19.88 -11.11 6.14
C GLU A 60 -20.58 -10.89 4.79
N GLY A 61 -20.10 -9.94 3.99
CA GLY A 61 -20.69 -9.58 2.71
C GLY A 61 -20.37 -10.55 1.56
N THR A 62 -21.07 -10.36 0.44
CA THR A 62 -20.74 -11.02 -0.82
C THR A 62 -19.38 -10.54 -1.35
N ARG A 63 -18.74 -11.33 -2.23
CA ARG A 63 -17.46 -10.95 -2.88
C ARG A 63 -17.46 -9.53 -3.47
N LEU A 64 -18.58 -9.10 -4.04
CA LEU A 64 -18.71 -7.77 -4.63
C LEU A 64 -18.80 -6.68 -3.55
N GLN A 65 -19.52 -6.95 -2.46
CA GLN A 65 -19.61 -6.07 -1.30
C GLN A 65 -18.27 -5.92 -0.61
N SER A 66 -17.57 -7.01 -0.33
CA SER A 66 -16.22 -6.97 0.26
C SER A 66 -15.26 -6.17 -0.62
N LYS A 67 -15.31 -6.36 -1.94
CA LYS A 67 -14.51 -5.58 -2.90
C LYS A 67 -14.78 -4.08 -2.79
N TYR A 68 -16.04 -3.65 -2.79
CA TYR A 68 -16.37 -2.23 -2.68
C TYR A 68 -16.08 -1.66 -1.29
N ALA A 69 -16.24 -2.45 -0.23
CA ALA A 69 -15.91 -2.05 1.13
C ALA A 69 -14.40 -1.80 1.29
N ILE A 70 -13.55 -2.68 0.76
CA ILE A 70 -12.10 -2.47 0.73
C ILE A 70 -11.76 -1.18 -0.03
N TYR A 71 -12.38 -0.95 -1.19
CA TYR A 71 -12.17 0.29 -1.94
C TYR A 71 -12.65 1.53 -1.17
N ALA A 72 -13.76 1.45 -0.45
CA ALA A 72 -14.27 2.56 0.36
C ALA A 72 -13.26 2.88 1.48
N ILE A 73 -12.86 1.87 2.27
CA ILE A 73 -11.85 2.05 3.33
C ILE A 73 -10.56 2.66 2.74
N SER A 74 -10.10 2.17 1.58
CA SER A 74 -8.92 2.70 0.90
C SER A 74 -9.09 4.12 0.38
N ALA A 75 -10.30 4.52 -0.04
CA ALA A 75 -10.57 5.86 -0.57
C ALA A 75 -10.65 6.93 0.54
N PHE A 76 -11.10 6.55 1.73
CA PHE A 76 -11.19 7.43 2.89
C PHE A 76 -9.90 7.48 3.71
N GLY A 77 -9.25 6.33 3.89
CA GLY A 77 -8.01 6.17 4.66
C GLY A 77 -6.76 6.35 3.81
N GLY A 78 -6.36 7.57 3.50
CA GLY A 78 -4.96 7.82 3.16
C GLY A 78 -4.12 7.80 4.43
N ALA A 79 -3.90 6.60 4.99
CA ALA A 79 -3.58 6.23 6.39
C ALA A 79 -4.86 5.74 7.10
N SER A 80 -4.98 4.52 7.61
CA SER A 80 -3.96 3.76 8.33
C SER A 80 -3.94 2.30 7.89
N GLY A 81 -2.72 1.76 7.75
CA GLY A 81 -2.52 0.32 7.69
C GLY A 81 -3.12 -0.46 8.86
N GLN A 82 -3.34 0.21 9.99
CA GLN A 82 -3.98 -0.33 11.18
C GLN A 82 -5.40 -0.83 10.91
N ALA A 83 -6.21 -0.05 10.19
CA ALA A 83 -7.59 -0.40 9.86
C ALA A 83 -7.68 -1.67 8.99
N PHE A 84 -6.68 -1.94 8.15
CA PHE A 84 -6.63 -3.18 7.38
C PHE A 84 -5.96 -4.32 8.15
N SER A 85 -5.02 -4.02 9.05
CA SER A 85 -4.33 -5.05 9.86
C SER A 85 -5.25 -5.77 10.86
N SER A 86 -6.35 -5.13 11.27
CA SER A 86 -7.42 -5.76 12.06
C SER A 86 -8.30 -6.68 11.22
N LEU A 87 -8.54 -6.33 9.95
CA LEU A 87 -9.37 -7.10 9.01
C LEU A 87 -8.62 -8.28 8.39
N TYR A 88 -7.38 -8.06 7.99
CA TYR A 88 -6.53 -9.01 7.30
C TYR A 88 -5.20 -9.12 8.03
N LYS A 89 -4.78 -10.36 8.30
CA LYS A 89 -3.52 -10.65 8.99
C LYS A 89 -2.41 -11.08 8.04
N VAL A 90 -2.78 -11.56 6.86
CA VAL A 90 -1.89 -12.10 5.84
C VAL A 90 -2.15 -11.38 4.52
N ALA A 91 -1.10 -10.81 3.94
CA ALA A 91 -1.12 -10.30 2.57
C ALA A 91 -0.25 -11.21 1.68
N LEU A 92 -0.86 -11.69 0.59
CA LEU A 92 -0.20 -12.46 -0.45
C LEU A 92 0.01 -11.55 -1.66
N ALA A 93 1.23 -11.06 -1.85
CA ALA A 93 1.58 -10.17 -2.94
C ALA A 93 2.23 -10.95 -4.08
N HIS A 94 1.50 -11.11 -5.18
CA HIS A 94 1.95 -11.76 -6.41
C HIS A 94 1.70 -10.84 -7.61
N GLY A 95 2.79 -10.34 -8.20
CA GLY A 95 2.70 -9.37 -9.31
C GLY A 95 2.96 -7.93 -8.87
N ILE A 96 2.33 -6.99 -9.55
CA ILE A 96 2.66 -5.56 -9.44
C ILE A 96 1.92 -4.93 -8.24
N VAL A 97 2.68 -4.43 -7.26
CA VAL A 97 2.20 -3.68 -6.11
C VAL A 97 2.65 -2.23 -6.23
N ILE A 98 1.74 -1.38 -6.70
CA ILE A 98 2.05 0.00 -7.07
C ILE A 98 1.08 0.98 -6.41
N GLY A 99 1.63 2.10 -5.97
CA GLY A 99 0.91 3.20 -5.32
C GLY A 99 0.02 2.77 -4.17
N GLY A 100 -1.30 3.01 -4.29
CA GLY A 100 -2.28 2.65 -3.26
C GLY A 100 -2.33 1.15 -2.88
N GLY A 101 -1.72 0.25 -3.66
CA GLY A 101 -1.57 -1.15 -3.26
C GLY A 101 -0.54 -1.39 -2.16
N ALA A 102 0.44 -0.49 -1.99
CA ALA A 102 1.51 -0.67 -1.00
C ALA A 102 1.06 -0.45 0.44
N PRO A 103 0.24 0.58 0.78
CA PRO A 103 -0.31 0.73 2.12
C PRO A 103 -1.23 -0.40 2.55
N LEU A 104 -1.77 -1.19 1.62
CA LEU A 104 -2.56 -2.40 1.95
C LEU A 104 -1.68 -3.56 2.41
N MET A 105 -0.37 -3.47 2.16
CA MET A 105 0.54 -4.60 2.18
C MET A 105 1.56 -4.52 3.33
N VAL A 106 2.35 -3.44 3.41
CA VAL A 106 3.43 -3.28 4.41
C VAL A 106 2.98 -3.28 5.88
N PRO A 107 1.81 -2.75 6.28
CA PRO A 107 1.41 -2.77 7.69
C PRO A 107 0.94 -4.15 8.17
N MET A 108 0.89 -5.15 7.28
CA MET A 108 0.36 -6.49 7.60
C MET A 108 1.35 -7.30 8.43
N LYS A 109 0.80 -8.09 9.36
CA LYS A 109 1.61 -8.94 10.24
C LYS A 109 2.39 -10.02 9.49
N PHE A 110 1.75 -10.63 8.49
CA PHE A 110 2.40 -11.54 7.58
C PHE A 110 2.29 -11.00 6.16
N LEU A 111 3.44 -10.72 5.57
CA LEU A 111 3.52 -10.27 4.20
C LEU A 111 4.36 -11.26 3.42
N VAL A 112 3.72 -11.91 2.45
CA VAL A 112 4.32 -12.95 1.61
C VAL A 112 4.44 -12.42 0.19
N VAL A 113 5.66 -12.46 -0.35
CA VAL A 113 5.95 -12.09 -1.74
C VAL A 113 6.47 -13.27 -2.54
N THR A 114 6.49 -13.11 -3.86
CA THR A 114 7.00 -14.11 -4.81
C THR A 114 8.06 -13.48 -5.71
N GLU A 115 8.71 -14.28 -6.56
CA GLU A 115 9.64 -13.80 -7.57
C GLU A 115 8.97 -12.87 -8.61
N LYS A 116 7.64 -12.95 -8.77
CA LYS A 116 6.88 -12.06 -9.68
C LYS A 116 6.50 -10.73 -9.04
N THR A 117 6.79 -10.53 -7.75
CA THR A 117 6.39 -9.32 -7.04
C THR A 117 7.26 -8.15 -7.46
N VAL A 118 6.61 -7.05 -7.85
CA VAL A 118 7.27 -5.80 -8.22
C VAL A 118 6.63 -4.65 -7.47
N PHE A 119 7.40 -3.96 -6.64
CA PHE A 119 6.95 -2.87 -5.79
C PHE A 119 7.49 -1.52 -6.27
N SER A 120 6.64 -0.49 -6.34
CA SER A 120 7.03 0.88 -6.73
C SER A 120 6.02 1.93 -6.29
N MET A 121 6.48 3.16 -5.99
CA MET A 121 5.65 4.32 -5.59
C MET A 121 5.60 5.46 -6.65
N PRO A 122 4.95 5.27 -7.83
CA PRO A 122 4.87 6.18 -8.99
C PRO A 122 4.22 7.55 -8.75
N GLU A 123 3.71 7.86 -7.57
CA GLU A 123 2.96 9.07 -7.28
C GLU A 123 3.72 10.35 -7.63
N ALA A 124 5.00 10.47 -7.24
CA ALA A 124 5.79 11.67 -7.52
C ALA A 124 5.96 11.96 -9.03
N LYS A 125 5.98 10.91 -9.88
CA LYS A 125 6.15 11.03 -11.34
C LYS A 125 4.91 11.61 -12.02
N ILE A 126 3.76 11.46 -11.39
CA ILE A 126 2.48 11.97 -11.88
C ILE A 126 2.03 13.24 -11.12
N GLY A 127 2.91 13.82 -10.29
CA GLY A 127 2.62 15.05 -9.55
C GLY A 127 1.78 14.84 -8.29
N PHE A 128 1.73 13.61 -7.77
CA PHE A 128 1.09 13.27 -6.51
C PHE A 128 2.13 13.01 -5.41
N HIS A 129 1.72 13.15 -4.15
CA HIS A 129 2.52 12.69 -3.01
C HIS A 129 2.02 11.31 -2.56
N ILE A 130 2.81 10.63 -1.72
CA ILE A 130 2.37 9.38 -1.11
C ILE A 130 1.42 9.74 0.03
N ASP A 131 0.11 9.63 -0.23
CA ASP A 131 -0.96 9.91 0.73
C ASP A 131 -1.12 8.74 1.72
N SER A 132 -0.35 8.72 2.82
CA SER A 132 -0.60 7.89 4.03
C SER A 132 0.51 8.06 5.06
N ASP A 133 0.40 7.41 6.23
CA ASP A 133 1.50 7.22 7.19
C ASP A 133 2.57 6.24 6.66
N PHE A 134 2.30 5.60 5.53
CA PHE A 134 3.19 4.68 4.82
C PHE A 134 4.64 5.18 4.64
N PRO A 135 4.89 6.48 4.43
CA PRO A 135 6.24 7.01 4.35
C PRO A 135 7.09 6.79 5.61
N THR A 136 6.48 6.55 6.79
CA THR A 136 7.21 6.24 8.03
C THR A 136 7.93 4.90 7.98
N TYR A 137 7.39 3.90 7.26
CA TYR A 137 8.03 2.59 7.07
C TYR A 137 9.30 2.67 6.24
N PHE A 138 9.47 3.72 5.45
CA PHE A 138 10.68 3.95 4.67
C PHE A 138 11.74 4.73 5.44
N LEU A 139 11.39 5.44 6.52
CA LEU A 139 12.38 6.20 7.31
C LEU A 139 13.44 5.27 7.93
N THR A 140 13.06 4.04 8.26
CA THR A 140 13.98 3.02 8.79
C THR A 140 15.00 2.52 7.75
N LEU A 141 14.79 2.81 6.46
CA LEU A 141 15.69 2.44 5.36
C LEU A 141 16.69 3.54 5.00
N GLY A 142 16.71 4.65 5.74
CA GLY A 142 17.60 5.79 5.48
C GLY A 142 17.43 6.34 4.05
N ALA A 143 18.55 6.61 3.39
CA ALA A 143 18.56 7.18 2.03
C ALA A 143 17.86 6.28 0.98
N TYR A 144 17.74 4.97 1.22
CA TYR A 144 16.98 4.09 0.32
C TYR A 144 15.50 4.34 0.40
N GLY A 145 15.00 4.60 1.61
CA GLY A 145 13.62 5.00 1.80
C GLY A 145 13.29 6.25 1.01
N GLU A 146 14.21 7.22 1.00
CA GLU A 146 14.07 8.44 0.22
C GLU A 146 14.06 8.17 -1.29
N ILE A 147 14.92 7.28 -1.78
CA ILE A 147 14.92 6.86 -3.19
C ILE A 147 13.62 6.19 -3.62
N ILE A 148 13.10 5.29 -2.78
CA ILE A 148 11.86 4.57 -3.07
C ILE A 148 10.69 5.56 -3.11
N ARG A 149 10.68 6.53 -2.18
CA ARG A 149 9.68 7.62 -2.13
C ARG A 149 9.79 8.59 -3.30
N LEU A 150 11.02 8.92 -3.69
CA LEU A 150 11.35 9.68 -4.90
C LEU A 150 11.26 8.82 -6.16
N ASN A 151 10.71 7.61 -6.05
CA ASN A 151 9.91 6.99 -7.10
C ASN A 151 10.69 6.42 -8.30
N GLU A 152 11.87 5.88 -8.05
CA GLU A 152 12.69 5.32 -9.14
C GLU A 152 13.20 3.91 -8.91
N ALA A 153 13.20 3.47 -7.65
CA ALA A 153 13.49 2.09 -7.34
C ALA A 153 12.22 1.25 -7.49
N ARG A 154 12.28 0.28 -8.40
CA ARG A 154 11.42 -0.90 -8.34
C ARG A 154 12.14 -1.92 -7.47
N LEU A 155 11.46 -2.44 -6.46
CA LEU A 155 11.96 -3.54 -5.67
C LEU A 155 11.26 -4.84 -6.09
N ASN A 156 12.05 -5.87 -6.36
CA ASN A 156 11.52 -7.21 -6.55
C ASN A 156 11.24 -7.90 -5.20
N GLY A 157 10.58 -9.06 -5.22
CA GLY A 157 10.24 -9.81 -4.01
C GLY A 157 11.43 -10.09 -3.08
N LYS A 158 12.60 -10.46 -3.62
CA LYS A 158 13.79 -10.73 -2.79
C LYS A 158 14.35 -9.47 -2.16
N GLU A 159 14.38 -8.37 -2.92
CA GLU A 159 14.83 -7.07 -2.42
C GLU A 159 13.90 -6.55 -1.32
N LEU A 160 12.59 -6.76 -1.43
CA LEU A 160 11.65 -6.37 -0.38
C LEU A 160 11.84 -7.15 0.93
N VAL A 161 12.24 -8.42 0.85
CA VAL A 161 12.60 -9.20 2.04
C VAL A 161 13.89 -8.67 2.66
N ALA A 162 14.88 -8.36 1.83
CA ALA A 162 16.15 -7.82 2.30
C ALA A 162 16.06 -6.42 2.92
N THR A 163 15.10 -5.59 2.50
CA THR A 163 14.82 -4.30 3.17
C THR A 163 14.08 -4.47 4.49
N GLY A 164 13.56 -5.67 4.80
CA GLY A 164 12.73 -5.90 5.99
C GLY A 164 11.32 -5.32 5.88
N LEU A 165 10.92 -4.76 4.74
CA LEU A 165 9.54 -4.31 4.48
C LEU A 165 8.58 -5.50 4.33
N VAL A 166 9.11 -6.64 3.92
CA VAL A 166 8.38 -7.90 3.74
C VAL A 166 9.00 -8.96 4.65
N THR A 167 8.14 -9.81 5.22
CA THR A 167 8.56 -10.81 6.19
C THR A 167 8.81 -12.19 5.58
N HIS A 168 8.17 -12.54 4.45
CA HIS A 168 8.21 -13.90 3.90
C HIS A 168 8.34 -13.90 2.38
N PHE A 169 9.12 -14.83 1.85
CA PHE A 169 9.19 -15.15 0.42
C PHE A 169 8.73 -16.58 0.18
N VAL A 170 7.94 -16.78 -0.88
CA VAL A 170 7.47 -18.08 -1.35
C VAL A 170 7.53 -18.14 -2.89
N PRO A 171 8.10 -19.20 -3.51
CA PRO A 171 8.03 -19.40 -4.95
C PRO A 171 6.59 -19.39 -5.46
N SER A 172 6.32 -18.76 -6.62
CA SER A 172 4.93 -18.62 -7.08
C SER A 172 4.18 -19.94 -7.31
N GLU A 173 4.90 -21.02 -7.61
CA GLU A 173 4.36 -22.39 -7.70
C GLU A 173 3.72 -22.88 -6.39
N ASN A 174 4.21 -22.40 -5.25
CA ASN A 174 3.73 -22.79 -3.92
C ASN A 174 2.64 -21.86 -3.38
N LEU A 175 2.38 -20.73 -4.05
CA LEU A 175 1.46 -19.71 -3.56
C LEU A 175 0.02 -20.22 -3.46
N LEU A 176 -0.47 -20.96 -4.47
CA LEU A 176 -1.83 -21.51 -4.46
C LEU A 176 -2.02 -22.54 -3.34
N ASN A 177 -0.99 -23.34 -3.07
CA ASN A 177 -1.01 -24.30 -1.96
C ASN A 177 -1.04 -23.58 -0.61
N LEU A 178 -0.22 -22.53 -0.45
CA LEU A 178 -0.24 -21.69 0.76
C LEU A 178 -1.63 -21.05 0.97
N GLU A 179 -2.22 -20.46 -0.06
CA GLU A 179 -3.56 -19.87 0.01
C GLU A 179 -4.60 -20.90 0.46
N LYS A 180 -4.60 -22.09 -0.15
CA LYS A 180 -5.51 -23.17 0.22
C LYS A 180 -5.36 -23.57 1.70
N ARG A 181 -4.12 -23.76 2.18
CA ARG A 181 -3.85 -24.12 3.57
C ARG A 181 -4.29 -23.03 4.55
N LEU A 182 -4.15 -21.75 4.19
CA LEU A 182 -4.61 -20.63 4.99
C LEU A 182 -6.15 -20.59 5.08
N LEU A 183 -6.85 -20.85 3.97
CA LEU A 183 -8.31 -20.93 3.94
C LEU A 183 -8.85 -22.10 4.76
N GLU A 184 -8.17 -23.25 4.71
CA GLU A 184 -8.54 -24.45 5.49
C GLU A 184 -8.45 -24.26 7.01
N LEU A 185 -7.66 -23.30 7.50
CA LEU A 185 -7.62 -22.97 8.92
C LEU A 185 -8.98 -22.48 9.44
N ASN A 186 -9.77 -21.83 8.57
CA ASN A 186 -11.07 -21.23 8.88
C ASN A 186 -11.07 -20.46 10.22
N SER A 187 -9.95 -19.80 10.52
CA SER A 187 -9.68 -19.17 11.81
C SER A 187 -8.80 -17.94 11.60
N GLY A 188 -9.12 -16.87 12.34
CA GLY A 188 -8.27 -15.69 12.42
C GLY A 188 -7.07 -15.85 13.36
N ASP A 189 -6.78 -17.05 13.87
CA ASP A 189 -5.67 -17.26 14.80
C ASP A 189 -4.32 -16.97 14.13
N VAL A 190 -3.67 -15.92 14.63
CA VAL A 190 -2.36 -15.45 14.17
C VAL A 190 -1.29 -16.53 14.31
N HIS A 191 -1.33 -17.32 15.37
CA HIS A 191 -0.33 -18.36 15.63
C HIS A 191 -0.44 -19.49 14.60
N LEU A 192 -1.66 -19.89 14.25
CA LEU A 192 -1.89 -20.92 13.23
C LEU A 192 -1.43 -20.43 11.85
N CYS A 193 -1.78 -19.19 11.48
CA CYS A 193 -1.28 -18.56 10.25
C CYS A 193 0.26 -18.56 10.22
N GLN A 194 0.91 -18.20 11.33
CA GLN A 194 2.37 -18.18 11.43
C GLN A 194 2.99 -19.57 11.19
N ILE A 195 2.40 -20.63 11.76
CA ILE A 195 2.88 -22.01 11.57
C ILE A 195 2.78 -22.40 10.08
N VAL A 196 1.64 -22.14 9.45
CA VAL A 196 1.41 -22.48 8.04
C VAL A 196 2.41 -21.76 7.13
N ILE A 197 2.58 -20.45 7.34
CA ILE A 197 3.46 -19.61 6.52
C ILE A 197 4.93 -19.98 6.73
N ARG A 198 5.38 -20.22 7.97
CA ARG A 198 6.76 -20.64 8.25
C ARG A 198 7.10 -21.99 7.63
N GLY A 199 6.12 -22.90 7.54
CA GLY A 199 6.32 -24.22 6.92
C GLY A 199 6.59 -24.19 5.42
N VAL A 200 6.50 -23.03 4.76
CA VAL A 200 6.75 -22.87 3.31
C VAL A 200 7.70 -21.70 3.00
N LEU A 201 8.38 -21.16 4.02
CA LEU A 201 9.31 -20.04 3.86
C LEU A 201 10.55 -20.46 3.08
N PHE A 202 11.00 -19.60 2.18
CA PHE A 202 12.30 -19.71 1.52
C PHE A 202 13.19 -18.53 1.92
N ASP A 203 14.40 -18.83 2.36
CA ASP A 203 15.43 -17.83 2.55
C ASP A 203 15.89 -17.33 1.18
N VAL A 204 15.90 -16.01 1.01
CA VAL A 204 16.30 -15.36 -0.24
C VAL A 204 17.27 -14.23 0.05
N SER A 205 18.26 -14.09 -0.84
CA SER A 205 19.13 -12.93 -0.90
C SER A 205 18.81 -12.09 -2.14
N PRO A 206 19.05 -10.78 -2.12
CA PRO A 206 19.02 -9.96 -3.32
C PRO A 206 19.96 -10.53 -4.39
N ASP A 207 19.62 -10.31 -5.66
CA ASP A 207 20.48 -10.69 -6.79
C ASP A 207 21.70 -9.75 -6.87
N ASP A 208 22.82 -10.19 -7.44
CA ASP A 208 24.09 -9.43 -7.50
C ASP A 208 23.97 -8.01 -8.08
N ARG A 209 22.98 -7.81 -8.96
CA ARG A 209 22.71 -6.51 -9.61
C ARG A 209 21.75 -5.61 -8.81
N SER A 210 21.30 -6.07 -7.65
CA SER A 210 20.36 -5.37 -6.80
C SER A 210 20.87 -3.98 -6.44
N ILE A 211 19.94 -3.02 -6.42
CA ILE A 211 20.25 -1.67 -5.95
C ILE A 211 20.68 -1.70 -4.48
N LEU A 212 20.26 -2.68 -3.68
CA LEU A 212 20.61 -2.77 -2.25
C LEU A 212 22.12 -2.92 -2.01
N HIS A 213 22.88 -3.49 -2.95
CA HIS A 213 24.34 -3.56 -2.84
C HIS A 213 25.05 -2.21 -2.99
N LYS A 214 24.32 -1.16 -3.40
CA LYS A 214 24.86 0.18 -3.61
C LYS A 214 24.67 1.09 -2.39
N GLN A 215 24.44 0.50 -1.20
CA GLN A 215 23.96 1.23 -0.03
C GLN A 215 24.85 2.38 0.37
N ALA A 216 26.14 2.09 0.55
CA ALA A 216 27.15 3.07 0.92
C ALA A 216 27.27 4.23 -0.08
N ILE A 217 27.03 3.98 -1.37
CA ILE A 217 27.09 5.01 -2.41
C ILE A 217 25.89 5.94 -2.27
N ILE A 218 24.70 5.36 -2.12
CA ILE A 218 23.45 6.10 -1.95
C ILE A 218 23.48 6.94 -0.67
N ASP A 219 23.90 6.38 0.46
CA ASP A 219 24.00 7.10 1.72
C ASP A 219 24.95 8.30 1.60
N LYS A 220 26.09 8.11 0.92
CA LYS A 220 27.05 9.20 0.66
C LYS A 220 26.46 10.31 -0.22
N CYS A 221 25.60 9.97 -1.18
CA CYS A 221 24.96 10.95 -2.05
C CYS A 221 23.89 11.74 -1.31
N PHE A 222 23.06 11.06 -0.52
CA PHE A 222 21.99 11.66 0.28
C PHE A 222 22.48 12.33 1.57
N SER A 223 23.77 12.20 1.93
CA SER A 223 24.36 12.93 3.06
C SER A 223 24.61 14.43 2.78
N LYS A 224 24.25 14.94 1.60
CA LYS A 224 24.42 16.36 1.23
C LYS A 224 23.21 17.17 1.67
N GLU A 225 23.44 18.41 2.09
CA GLU A 225 22.38 19.29 2.60
C GLU A 225 21.50 19.83 1.46
N PHE A 226 22.11 20.17 0.33
CA PHE A 226 21.39 20.76 -0.78
C PHE A 226 21.09 19.71 -1.85
N VAL A 227 19.84 19.70 -2.29
CA VAL A 227 19.35 18.86 -3.40
C VAL A 227 20.24 18.95 -4.65
N LYS A 228 20.74 20.14 -4.98
CA LYS A 228 21.66 20.35 -6.09
C LYS A 228 22.97 19.57 -5.92
N GLU A 229 23.50 19.51 -4.70
CA GLU A 229 24.71 18.76 -4.38
C GLU A 229 24.45 17.25 -4.34
N ILE A 230 23.28 16.83 -3.85
CA ILE A 230 22.83 15.43 -3.93
C ILE A 230 22.87 14.98 -5.40
N ILE A 231 22.21 15.72 -6.30
CA ILE A 231 22.20 15.43 -7.74
C ILE A 231 23.62 15.38 -8.32
N GLN A 232 24.45 16.38 -8.01
CA GLN A 232 25.83 16.42 -8.52
C GLN A 232 26.67 15.25 -8.01
N SER A 233 26.43 14.80 -6.77
CA SER A 233 27.15 13.67 -6.17
C SER A 233 26.83 12.33 -6.82
N PHE A 234 25.67 12.19 -7.48
CA PHE A 234 25.33 11.00 -8.26
C PHE A 234 26.16 10.87 -9.56
N GLY A 235 26.78 11.96 -10.04
CA GLY A 235 27.74 11.93 -11.15
C GLY A 235 27.26 11.18 -12.42
N ASN A 236 28.12 10.33 -12.99
CA ASN A 236 27.90 9.51 -14.20
C ASN A 236 26.82 8.42 -14.06
N TRP A 237 26.08 8.33 -12.96
CA TRP A 237 24.86 7.52 -12.86
C TRP A 237 23.73 8.22 -13.62
N ASN A 238 23.92 8.45 -14.91
CA ASN A 238 23.05 9.27 -15.75
C ASN A 238 21.58 8.86 -15.66
N TYR A 239 21.29 7.57 -15.46
CA TYR A 239 19.92 7.07 -15.31
C TYR A 239 19.26 7.41 -13.97
N PHE A 240 20.02 7.53 -12.88
CA PHE A 240 19.51 7.81 -11.54
C PHE A 240 19.52 9.32 -11.27
N ALA A 241 20.57 10.01 -11.73
CA ALA A 241 20.66 11.46 -11.71
C ALA A 241 19.60 12.13 -12.59
N ALA A 242 19.38 11.67 -13.84
CA ALA A 242 18.36 12.25 -14.74
C ALA A 242 16.93 12.11 -14.22
N ALA A 243 16.71 11.13 -13.37
CA ALA A 243 15.40 10.67 -13.01
C ALA A 243 15.03 11.29 -11.62
N CYS A 244 16.01 11.44 -10.72
CA CYS A 244 15.99 12.45 -9.64
C CYS A 244 15.83 13.90 -10.17
N LEU A 245 16.55 14.29 -11.23
CA LEU A 245 16.45 15.59 -11.91
C LEU A 245 15.07 15.84 -12.54
N GLY A 246 14.46 14.79 -13.11
CA GLY A 246 13.14 14.86 -13.73
C GLY A 246 12.00 15.16 -12.75
N LEU A 247 12.20 14.85 -11.46
CA LEU A 247 11.23 15.07 -10.38
C LEU A 247 11.43 16.41 -9.67
N LEU A 248 12.67 16.73 -9.32
CA LEU A 248 13.01 18.00 -8.67
C LEU A 248 12.78 19.19 -9.62
N GLY A 249 13.05 19.03 -10.92
CA GLY A 249 12.79 20.04 -11.94
C GLY A 249 11.31 20.22 -12.33
N LYS A 250 10.45 19.23 -12.08
CA LYS A 250 8.99 19.35 -12.29
C LYS A 250 8.27 19.88 -11.05
N SER A 251 8.71 19.49 -9.86
CA SER A 251 8.11 19.96 -8.60
C SER A 251 8.44 21.45 -8.30
N TYR A 252 9.61 21.95 -8.74
CA TYR A 252 9.99 23.36 -8.58
C TYR A 252 9.38 24.33 -9.61
N ARG A 253 8.83 23.84 -10.73
CA ARG A 253 8.21 24.72 -11.75
C ARG A 253 6.76 25.09 -11.45
N ASN A 254 6.17 24.53 -10.40
CA ASN A 254 4.78 24.74 -9.99
C ASN A 254 4.65 25.32 -8.57
N LEU A 255 5.72 25.91 -8.03
CA LEU A 255 5.72 26.82 -6.88
C LEU A 255 6.20 28.19 -7.35
#